data_AF-A0A2M8CHI9-F1
#
_entry.id   AF-A0A2M8CHI9-F1
#
_cell.length_a   1.000
_cell.length_b   1.000
_cell.length_c   1.000
_cell.angle_alpha   90.00
_cell.angle_beta   90.00
_cell.angle_gamma   90.00
#
_symmetry.space_group_name_H-M   'P 1'
#
loop_
_entity.id
_entity.type
_entity.pdbx_description
1 polymer ?
#
loop_
_entity_poly.entity_id
_entity_poly.type
_entity_poly.pdbx_seq_one_letter_code
_entity_poly.pdbx_strand_id
1 'polypeptide(L)'
;MLLLITACTGTRHLPEGEKLYTGGVIKLESKDDLKNSKTRFIKKTAENGLSPKPNKRYLGMRPKLWIYMLAGDHPKSKFKKWLKKTGEAPVLMSHVNSSMTSDIINANLYNIGIFKGITRFNIIEKKRTAKVIYTSSIHKPYTTKELVNSISDDSVRQLILTRTDETLIKPGDDYNLEKLKNERNRMDALLKNHGYFYFNPDYLIFKADTSEINRTVSFNLELKDSIPQNATIAYRINQVIIDQDYSLAAADSGQTKDTI
;
A
#
# COMPACT_ATOMS: atom_id res chain seq x y z
N MET A 1 -40.60 -11.49 -29.45
CA MET A 1 -40.02 -10.25 -29.99
C MET A 1 -39.35 -9.48 -28.85
N LEU A 2 -38.13 -9.89 -28.46
CA LEU A 2 -36.87 -9.20 -28.77
C LEU A 2 -36.75 -7.80 -28.14
N LEU A 3 -36.14 -7.72 -26.95
CA LEU A 3 -35.46 -6.51 -26.46
C LEU A 3 -34.01 -6.88 -26.13
N LEU A 4 -33.26 -7.21 -27.18
CA LEU A 4 -31.80 -7.24 -27.16
C LEU A 4 -31.27 -5.81 -27.07
N ILE A 5 -31.24 -5.22 -25.87
CA ILE A 5 -30.44 -4.01 -25.62
C ILE A 5 -28.99 -4.45 -25.37
N THR A 6 -28.36 -5.08 -26.37
CA THR A 6 -26.95 -5.52 -26.32
C THR A 6 -25.98 -4.49 -26.89
N ALA A 7 -26.45 -3.28 -27.22
CA ALA A 7 -25.58 -2.21 -27.65
C ALA A 7 -24.86 -1.58 -26.44
N CYS A 8 -23.54 -1.77 -26.35
CA CYS A 8 -22.63 -1.05 -25.45
C CYS A 8 -22.81 0.47 -25.58
N THR A 9 -23.74 1.03 -24.81
CA THR A 9 -24.34 2.35 -25.04
C THR A 9 -23.38 3.51 -24.77
N GLY A 10 -22.21 3.26 -24.19
CA GLY A 10 -21.19 4.26 -23.88
C GLY A 10 -19.90 4.21 -24.71
N THR A 11 -19.72 3.24 -25.61
CA THR A 11 -18.45 3.05 -26.34
C THR A 11 -18.48 3.50 -27.81
N ARG A 12 -19.61 4.05 -28.26
CA ARG A 12 -19.80 4.46 -29.66
C ARG A 12 -18.95 5.68 -30.04
N HIS A 13 -18.70 6.58 -29.08
CA HIS A 13 -17.98 7.84 -29.25
C HIS A 13 -16.52 7.77 -28.76
N LEU A 14 -15.95 6.57 -28.65
CA LEU A 14 -14.52 6.45 -28.40
C LEU A 14 -13.74 6.92 -29.65
N PRO A 15 -12.55 7.51 -29.49
CA PRO A 15 -11.66 7.80 -30.60
C PRO A 15 -11.44 6.57 -31.49
N GLU A 16 -11.10 6.79 -32.75
CA GLU A 16 -10.85 5.71 -33.68
C GLU A 16 -9.65 4.87 -33.23
N GLY A 17 -9.76 3.54 -33.37
CA GLY A 17 -8.74 2.60 -32.89
C GLY A 17 -8.73 2.34 -31.37
N GLU A 18 -9.36 3.21 -30.58
CA GLU A 18 -9.33 3.11 -29.11
C GLU A 18 -10.32 2.09 -28.53
N LYS A 19 -9.91 1.48 -27.41
CA LYS A 19 -10.71 0.51 -26.66
C LYS A 19 -10.88 0.96 -25.23
N LEU A 20 -12.12 0.91 -24.74
CA LEU A 20 -12.41 1.18 -23.33
C LEU A 20 -11.80 0.06 -22.46
N TYR A 21 -10.97 0.44 -21.51
CA TYR A 21 -10.47 -0.46 -20.49
C TYR A 21 -11.60 -0.84 -19.51
N THR A 22 -11.81 -2.14 -19.37
CA THR A 22 -12.90 -2.70 -18.55
C THR A 22 -12.44 -3.32 -17.23
N GLY A 23 -11.14 -3.25 -16.94
CA GLY A 23 -10.56 -3.72 -15.69
C GLY A 23 -9.52 -4.83 -15.86
N GLY A 24 -8.80 -5.08 -14.77
CA GLY A 24 -7.88 -6.19 -14.62
C GLY A 24 -8.54 -7.36 -13.90
N VAL A 25 -8.19 -8.59 -14.27
CA VAL A 25 -8.63 -9.81 -13.59
C VAL A 25 -7.39 -10.55 -13.10
N ILE A 26 -7.31 -10.81 -11.80
CA ILE A 26 -6.26 -11.64 -11.22
C ILE A 26 -6.62 -13.12 -11.33
N LYS A 27 -5.71 -13.90 -11.90
CA LYS A 27 -5.64 -15.36 -11.81
C LYS A 27 -4.40 -15.75 -11.02
N LEU A 28 -4.54 -16.73 -10.14
CA LEU A 28 -3.43 -17.27 -9.37
C LEU A 28 -3.15 -18.68 -9.86
N GLU A 29 -1.88 -18.99 -10.08
CA GLU A 29 -1.39 -20.32 -10.40
C GLU A 29 -0.41 -20.75 -9.30
N SER A 30 -0.75 -21.82 -8.60
CA SER A 30 0.06 -22.38 -7.51
C SER A 30 0.25 -23.88 -7.75
N LYS A 31 1.46 -24.38 -7.48
CA LYS A 31 1.72 -25.83 -7.37
C LYS A 31 1.44 -26.35 -5.96
N ASP A 32 1.46 -25.46 -4.98
CA ASP A 32 1.21 -25.80 -3.58
C ASP A 32 -0.30 -25.82 -3.30
N ASP A 33 -0.74 -26.72 -2.42
CA ASP A 33 -2.09 -26.72 -1.90
C ASP A 33 -2.26 -25.59 -0.86
N LEU A 34 -3.19 -24.67 -1.15
CA LEU A 34 -3.44 -23.48 -0.35
C LEU A 34 -4.89 -23.50 0.15
N LYS A 35 -5.07 -23.36 1.46
CA LYS A 35 -6.39 -23.15 2.07
C LYS A 35 -7.13 -22.00 1.38
N ASN A 36 -8.42 -22.16 1.13
CA ASN A 36 -9.27 -21.18 0.43
C ASN A 36 -9.20 -19.76 1.01
N SER A 37 -9.09 -19.62 2.34
CA SER A 37 -8.94 -18.32 3.00
C SER A 37 -7.63 -17.62 2.61
N LYS A 38 -6.53 -18.37 2.53
CA LYS A 38 -5.22 -17.88 2.13
C LYS A 38 -5.20 -17.49 0.66
N THR A 39 -5.76 -18.31 -0.23
CA THR A 39 -5.91 -17.99 -1.66
C THR A 39 -6.71 -16.70 -1.87
N ARG A 40 -7.80 -16.50 -1.12
CA ARG A 40 -8.60 -15.27 -1.18
C ARG A 40 -7.82 -14.04 -0.71
N PHE A 41 -7.05 -14.18 0.38
CA PHE A 41 -6.20 -13.11 0.88
C PHE A 41 -5.13 -12.71 -0.16
N ILE A 42 -4.39 -13.68 -0.71
CA ILE A 42 -3.37 -13.46 -1.74
C ILE A 42 -3.98 -12.78 -2.96
N LYS A 43 -5.15 -13.25 -3.41
CA LYS A 43 -5.85 -12.67 -4.56
C LYS A 43 -6.22 -11.20 -4.30
N LYS A 44 -6.76 -10.89 -3.12
CA LYS A 44 -7.09 -9.51 -2.73
C LYS A 44 -5.85 -8.61 -2.68
N THR A 45 -4.74 -9.14 -2.17
CA THR A 45 -3.45 -8.42 -2.15
C THR A 45 -2.96 -8.09 -3.57
N ALA A 46 -3.05 -9.04 -4.51
CA ALA A 46 -2.75 -8.78 -5.92
C ALA A 46 -3.73 -7.77 -6.55
N GLU A 47 -5.03 -7.87 -6.26
CA GLU A 47 -6.06 -6.94 -6.78
C GLU A 47 -5.81 -5.49 -6.36
N ASN A 48 -5.19 -5.25 -5.20
CA ASN A 48 -4.80 -3.89 -4.77
C ASN A 48 -3.74 -3.24 -5.68
N GLY A 49 -3.02 -4.03 -6.47
CA GLY A 49 -2.06 -3.54 -7.45
C GLY A 49 -2.69 -3.12 -8.78
N LEU A 50 -3.97 -3.39 -9.01
CA LEU A 50 -4.64 -3.08 -10.28
C LEU A 50 -4.81 -1.58 -10.48
N SER A 51 -4.10 -1.04 -11.47
CA SER A 51 -4.17 0.36 -11.89
C SER A 51 -4.09 0.47 -13.42
N PRO A 52 -4.74 1.46 -14.06
CA PRO A 52 -5.76 2.36 -13.51
C PRO A 52 -7.06 1.62 -13.19
N LYS A 53 -7.94 2.20 -12.37
CA LYS A 53 -9.28 1.62 -12.12
C LYS A 53 -10.18 1.88 -13.33
N PRO A 54 -10.96 0.89 -13.81
CA PRO A 54 -11.89 1.10 -14.92
C PRO A 54 -13.05 2.00 -14.53
N ASN A 55 -13.73 2.57 -15.54
CA ASN A 55 -14.95 3.36 -15.33
C ASN A 55 -16.01 2.61 -14.50
N LYS A 56 -16.63 3.33 -13.57
CA LYS A 56 -17.61 2.74 -12.64
C LYS A 56 -18.81 2.16 -13.37
N ARG A 57 -19.22 0.96 -12.94
CA ARG A 57 -20.36 0.23 -13.51
C ARG A 57 -21.45 0.08 -12.46
N TYR A 58 -22.68 0.43 -12.84
CA TYR A 58 -23.89 0.27 -12.02
C TYR A 58 -24.87 -0.60 -12.80
N LEU A 59 -25.29 -1.74 -12.23
CA LEU A 59 -26.19 -2.70 -12.87
C LEU A 59 -25.80 -3.07 -14.32
N GLY A 60 -24.50 -3.25 -14.57
CA GLY A 60 -23.98 -3.56 -15.91
C GLY A 60 -23.77 -2.34 -16.83
N MET A 61 -24.35 -1.19 -16.52
CA MET A 61 -24.26 0.06 -17.29
C MET A 61 -23.16 0.99 -16.78
N ARG A 62 -22.71 1.94 -17.63
CA ARG A 62 -21.73 2.97 -17.29
C ARG A 62 -22.32 4.38 -17.47
N PRO A 63 -23.30 4.78 -16.62
CA PRO A 63 -24.03 6.04 -16.79
C PRO A 63 -23.10 7.27 -16.75
N LYS A 64 -22.08 7.30 -15.87
CA LYS A 64 -21.13 8.42 -15.79
C LYS A 64 -20.29 8.58 -17.05
N LEU A 65 -19.84 7.46 -17.63
CA LEU A 65 -19.14 7.48 -18.92
C LEU A 65 -20.07 7.98 -20.02
N TRP A 66 -21.32 7.52 -20.03
CA TRP A 66 -22.30 7.96 -21.02
C TRP A 66 -22.60 9.46 -20.92
N ILE A 67 -22.79 9.99 -19.70
CA ILE A 67 -22.96 11.42 -19.42
C ILE A 67 -21.76 12.23 -19.95
N TYR A 68 -20.54 11.74 -19.72
CA TYR A 68 -19.32 12.37 -20.22
C TYR A 68 -19.28 12.40 -21.75
N MET A 69 -19.60 11.27 -22.40
CA MET A 69 -19.66 11.16 -23.87
C MET A 69 -20.73 12.08 -24.47
N LEU A 70 -21.89 12.26 -23.80
CA LEU A 70 -22.98 13.13 -24.26
C LEU A 70 -22.59 14.62 -24.28
N ALA A 71 -21.63 15.03 -23.43
CA ALA A 71 -21.12 16.39 -23.43
C ALA A 71 -20.32 16.75 -24.69
N GLY A 72 -19.74 15.74 -25.36
CA GLY A 72 -18.84 15.89 -26.50
C GLY A 72 -17.43 16.38 -26.13
N ASP A 73 -16.55 16.44 -27.12
CA ASP A 73 -15.13 16.80 -26.90
C ASP A 73 -14.97 18.28 -26.53
N HIS A 74 -15.74 19.16 -27.17
CA HIS A 74 -15.69 20.62 -26.97
C HIS A 74 -17.05 21.18 -26.50
N PRO A 75 -17.37 21.13 -25.18
CA PRO A 75 -18.65 21.60 -24.66
C PRO A 75 -18.75 23.14 -24.68
N LYS A 76 -19.59 23.68 -25.56
CA LYS A 76 -19.82 25.13 -25.69
C LYS A 76 -20.86 25.70 -24.70
N SER A 77 -21.89 24.93 -24.33
CA SER A 77 -22.98 25.36 -23.44
C SER A 77 -22.70 25.04 -21.96
N LYS A 78 -23.24 25.87 -21.03
CA LYS A 78 -23.19 25.64 -19.57
C LYS A 78 -23.68 24.24 -19.18
N PHE A 79 -24.76 23.76 -19.81
CA PHE A 79 -25.30 22.42 -19.59
C PHE A 79 -24.31 21.32 -20.01
N LYS A 80 -23.69 21.43 -21.20
CA LYS A 80 -22.68 20.45 -21.66
C LYS A 80 -21.43 20.45 -20.78
N LYS A 81 -20.99 21.63 -20.30
CA LYS A 81 -19.88 21.72 -19.34
C LYS A 81 -20.22 21.04 -18.01
N TRP A 82 -21.46 21.22 -17.52
CA TRP A 82 -21.95 20.52 -16.33
C TRP A 82 -21.94 19.00 -16.52
N LEU A 83 -22.42 18.48 -17.66
CA LEU A 83 -22.36 17.05 -17.98
C LEU A 83 -20.91 16.52 -18.01
N LYS A 84 -19.98 17.25 -18.64
CA LYS A 84 -18.57 16.83 -18.70
C LYS A 84 -17.93 16.76 -17.30
N LYS A 85 -18.33 17.66 -16.39
CA LYS A 85 -17.87 17.69 -15.00
C LYS A 85 -18.49 16.59 -14.14
N THR A 86 -19.74 16.22 -14.37
CA THR A 86 -20.45 15.19 -13.57
C THR A 86 -20.20 13.76 -14.06
N GLY A 87 -19.85 13.60 -15.34
CA GLY A 87 -19.44 12.34 -15.94
C GLY A 87 -18.03 11.87 -15.56
N GLU A 88 -17.62 10.75 -16.15
CA GLU A 88 -16.29 10.18 -15.97
C GLU A 88 -15.65 9.98 -17.35
N ALA A 89 -14.43 10.49 -17.54
CA ALA A 89 -13.69 10.33 -18.79
C ALA A 89 -13.43 8.83 -19.09
N PRO A 90 -13.39 8.42 -20.37
CA PRO A 90 -13.11 7.04 -20.72
C PRO A 90 -11.70 6.67 -20.29
N VAL A 91 -11.57 5.56 -19.56
CA VAL A 91 -10.26 4.94 -19.32
C VAL A 91 -9.92 4.12 -20.55
N LEU A 92 -8.94 4.58 -21.31
CA LEU A 92 -8.52 3.94 -22.56
C LEU A 92 -7.46 2.89 -22.31
N MET A 93 -7.50 1.81 -23.10
CA MET A 93 -6.51 0.72 -23.00
C MET A 93 -5.11 1.20 -23.35
N SER A 94 -4.97 2.17 -24.27
CA SER A 94 -3.69 2.78 -24.65
C SER A 94 -2.97 3.45 -23.47
N HIS A 95 -3.70 3.90 -22.45
CA HIS A 95 -3.14 4.50 -21.24
C HIS A 95 -2.82 3.48 -20.13
N VAL A 96 -3.13 2.20 -20.34
CA VAL A 96 -2.92 1.14 -19.34
C VAL A 96 -1.53 0.54 -19.51
N ASN A 97 -0.62 0.89 -18.59
CA ASN A 97 0.67 0.23 -18.50
C ASN A 97 0.54 -1.12 -17.78
N SER A 98 0.29 -2.17 -18.55
CA SER A 98 0.10 -3.52 -18.01
C SER A 98 1.38 -4.10 -17.41
N SER A 99 2.56 -3.74 -17.94
CA SER A 99 3.84 -4.17 -17.39
C SER A 99 4.07 -3.60 -15.99
N MET A 100 3.91 -2.27 -15.84
CA MET A 100 4.03 -1.62 -14.54
C MET A 100 3.02 -2.15 -13.53
N THR A 101 1.80 -2.45 -13.99
CA THR A 101 0.78 -3.07 -13.14
C THR A 101 1.20 -4.46 -12.66
N SER A 102 1.80 -5.28 -13.54
CA SER A 102 2.41 -6.56 -13.15
C SER A 102 3.49 -6.38 -12.07
N ASP A 103 4.33 -5.35 -12.18
CA ASP A 103 5.39 -5.08 -11.20
C ASP A 103 4.82 -4.67 -9.84
N ILE A 104 3.78 -3.83 -9.82
CA ILE A 104 3.06 -3.47 -8.59
C ILE A 104 2.42 -4.71 -7.95
N ILE A 105 1.82 -5.59 -8.75
CA ILE A 105 1.26 -6.86 -8.24
C ILE A 105 2.38 -7.70 -7.62
N ASN A 106 3.52 -7.87 -8.31
CA ASN A 106 4.66 -8.63 -7.79
C ASN A 106 5.17 -8.02 -6.47
N ALA A 107 5.30 -6.70 -6.38
CA ALA A 107 5.72 -6.00 -5.16
C ALA A 107 4.73 -6.22 -3.99
N ASN A 108 3.43 -6.15 -4.26
CA ASN A 108 2.41 -6.43 -3.24
C ASN A 108 2.45 -7.88 -2.75
N LEU A 109 2.69 -8.84 -3.64
CA LEU A 109 2.85 -10.25 -3.29
C LEU A 109 4.16 -10.51 -2.53
N TYR A 110 5.24 -9.82 -2.89
CA TYR A 110 6.51 -9.84 -2.18
C TYR A 110 6.33 -9.39 -0.72
N ASN A 111 5.56 -8.32 -0.48
CA ASN A 111 5.28 -7.79 0.85
C ASN A 111 4.56 -8.78 1.79
N ILE A 112 3.96 -9.84 1.26
CA ILE A 112 3.29 -10.91 2.03
C ILE A 112 4.01 -12.26 1.93
N GLY A 113 5.29 -12.27 1.55
CA GLY A 113 6.14 -13.46 1.64
C GLY A 113 6.10 -14.36 0.41
N ILE A 114 5.50 -13.91 -0.70
CA ILE A 114 5.54 -14.63 -1.98
C ILE A 114 6.70 -14.08 -2.79
N PHE A 115 7.90 -14.53 -2.43
CA PHE A 115 9.14 -14.09 -3.06
C PHE A 115 9.33 -14.74 -4.43
N LYS A 116 10.01 -14.05 -5.36
CA LYS A 116 10.27 -14.56 -6.73
C LYS A 116 9.01 -14.94 -7.52
N GLY A 117 7.83 -14.49 -7.11
CA GLY A 117 6.60 -14.61 -7.88
C GLY A 117 6.68 -13.79 -9.17
N ILE A 118 6.09 -14.29 -10.25
CA ILE A 118 6.05 -13.61 -11.55
C ILE A 118 4.61 -13.44 -11.98
N THR A 119 4.22 -12.21 -12.29
CA THR A 119 2.91 -11.87 -12.85
C THR A 119 3.02 -11.56 -14.33
N ARG A 120 2.47 -12.45 -15.16
CA ARG A 120 2.33 -12.23 -16.60
C ARG A 120 0.98 -11.61 -16.91
N PHE A 121 0.86 -10.89 -18.01
CA PHE A 121 -0.41 -10.32 -18.43
C PHE A 121 -0.79 -10.76 -19.86
N ASN A 122 -2.09 -10.84 -20.12
CA ASN A 122 -2.65 -11.05 -21.44
C ASN A 122 -3.82 -10.08 -21.67
N ILE A 123 -3.80 -9.37 -22.80
CA ILE A 123 -4.83 -8.40 -23.15
C ILE A 123 -5.90 -9.11 -23.97
N ILE A 124 -7.13 -9.12 -23.45
CA ILE A 124 -8.28 -9.69 -24.14
C ILE A 124 -9.09 -8.54 -24.72
N GLU A 125 -9.10 -8.46 -26.04
CA GLU A 125 -9.75 -7.40 -26.77
C GLU A 125 -11.09 -7.85 -27.35
N LYS A 126 -12.02 -6.91 -27.42
CA LYS A 126 -13.27 -6.99 -28.17
C LYS A 126 -13.37 -5.75 -29.06
N LYS A 127 -14.42 -5.70 -29.89
CA LYS A 127 -14.65 -4.61 -30.86
C LYS A 127 -14.47 -3.18 -30.30
N ARG A 128 -14.86 -2.93 -29.04
CA ARG A 128 -14.81 -1.58 -28.42
C ARG A 128 -14.27 -1.55 -26.98
N THR A 129 -13.83 -2.69 -26.46
CA THR A 129 -13.42 -2.83 -25.06
C THR A 129 -12.24 -3.77 -24.95
N ALA A 130 -11.37 -3.53 -23.99
CA ALA A 130 -10.32 -4.46 -23.62
C ALA A 130 -10.35 -4.73 -22.11
N LYS A 131 -9.87 -5.91 -21.70
CA LYS A 131 -9.54 -6.22 -20.32
C LYS A 131 -8.16 -6.85 -20.27
N VAL A 132 -7.50 -6.77 -19.12
CA VAL A 132 -6.21 -7.41 -18.91
C VAL A 132 -6.38 -8.56 -17.93
N ILE A 133 -5.91 -9.74 -18.29
CA ILE A 133 -5.82 -10.89 -17.39
C ILE A 133 -4.40 -10.93 -16.86
N TYR A 134 -4.23 -10.76 -15.56
CA TYR A 134 -2.95 -10.90 -14.88
C TYR A 134 -2.91 -12.28 -14.23
N THR A 135 -1.94 -13.09 -14.63
CA THR A 135 -1.73 -14.43 -14.09
C THR A 135 -0.45 -14.42 -13.26
N SER A 136 -0.61 -14.53 -11.94
CA SER A 136 0.50 -14.57 -10.99
C SER A 136 0.84 -16.02 -10.66
N SER A 137 2.08 -16.42 -10.97
CA SER A 137 2.65 -17.66 -10.48
C SER A 137 3.10 -17.47 -9.03
N ILE A 138 2.49 -18.21 -8.13
CA ILE A 138 2.67 -18.07 -6.68
C ILE A 138 3.05 -19.40 -6.03
N HIS A 139 3.41 -19.31 -4.76
CA HIS A 139 3.65 -20.44 -3.88
C HIS A 139 3.14 -20.11 -2.48
N LYS A 140 3.22 -21.06 -1.54
CA LYS A 140 2.91 -20.80 -0.13
C LYS A 140 3.85 -19.73 0.44
N PRO A 141 3.33 -18.67 1.08
CA PRO A 141 4.16 -17.62 1.69
C PRO A 141 5.26 -18.19 2.57
N TYR A 142 6.42 -17.53 2.58
CA TYR A 142 7.48 -17.84 3.53
C TYR A 142 6.98 -17.59 4.95
N THR A 143 7.43 -18.40 5.91
CA THR A 143 7.10 -18.23 7.32
C THR A 143 8.30 -17.76 8.14
N THR A 144 8.05 -17.03 9.21
CA THR A 144 9.09 -16.60 10.13
C THR A 144 9.66 -17.81 10.87
N LYS A 145 10.97 -17.99 10.88
CA LYS A 145 11.66 -19.01 11.68
C LYS A 145 11.98 -18.47 13.06
N GLU A 146 12.65 -17.33 13.12
CA GLU A 146 13.10 -16.71 14.36
C GLU A 146 13.32 -15.21 14.19
N LEU A 147 13.37 -14.51 15.33
CA LEU A 147 13.77 -13.11 15.44
C LEU A 147 14.88 -13.03 16.49
N VAL A 148 16.08 -12.69 16.06
CA VAL A 148 17.25 -12.45 16.91
C VAL A 148 17.40 -10.94 17.11
N ASN A 149 17.69 -10.50 18.33
CA ASN A 149 17.97 -9.10 18.63
C ASN A 149 19.49 -8.89 18.77
N SER A 150 20.08 -8.18 17.81
CA SER A 150 21.51 -7.82 17.78
C SER A 150 21.72 -6.31 17.81
N ILE A 151 20.82 -5.57 18.48
CA ILE A 151 20.99 -4.12 18.69
C ILE A 151 22.27 -3.86 19.47
N SER A 152 23.13 -3.00 18.91
CA SER A 152 24.46 -2.69 19.47
C SER A 152 24.40 -1.86 20.75
N ASP A 153 23.42 -0.98 20.90
CA ASP A 153 23.23 -0.19 22.12
C ASP A 153 22.57 -1.04 23.21
N ASP A 154 23.29 -1.29 24.31
CA ASP A 154 22.83 -2.13 25.42
C ASP A 154 21.56 -1.60 26.08
N SER A 155 21.44 -0.27 26.24
CA SER A 155 20.30 0.33 26.95
C SER A 155 19.01 0.19 26.13
N VAL A 156 19.09 0.43 24.83
CA VAL A 156 17.99 0.22 23.87
C VAL A 156 17.64 -1.27 23.79
N ARG A 157 18.65 -2.13 23.64
CA ARG A 157 18.45 -3.58 23.52
C ARG A 157 17.74 -4.15 24.73
N GLN A 158 18.20 -3.83 25.95
CA GLN A 158 17.60 -4.33 27.18
C GLN A 158 16.13 -3.93 27.30
N LEU A 159 15.80 -2.66 26.98
CA LEU A 159 14.42 -2.21 27.05
C LEU A 159 13.51 -3.00 26.09
N ILE A 160 13.94 -3.20 24.85
CA ILE A 160 13.19 -4.00 23.87
C ILE A 160 13.02 -5.45 24.35
N LEU A 161 14.06 -6.04 24.94
CA LEU A 161 14.02 -7.41 25.45
C LEU A 161 13.00 -7.60 26.58
N THR A 162 12.73 -6.57 27.39
CA THR A 162 11.71 -6.63 28.46
C THR A 162 10.27 -6.84 27.95
N ARG A 163 10.00 -6.57 26.66
CA ARG A 163 8.67 -6.65 26.02
C ARG A 163 8.68 -7.55 24.79
N THR A 164 9.40 -8.67 24.88
CA THR A 164 9.50 -9.66 23.79
C THR A 164 8.23 -10.51 23.65
N ASP A 165 7.48 -10.70 24.74
CA ASP A 165 6.17 -11.36 24.75
C ASP A 165 5.11 -10.63 23.93
N GLU A 166 5.22 -9.30 23.85
CA GLU A 166 4.35 -8.42 23.07
C GLU A 166 4.68 -8.37 21.56
N THR A 167 5.73 -9.06 21.10
CA THR A 167 6.16 -8.99 19.70
C THR A 167 5.07 -9.42 18.71
N LEU A 168 4.96 -8.67 17.62
CA LEU A 168 4.10 -9.01 16.48
C LEU A 168 4.73 -10.06 15.55
N ILE A 169 6.02 -10.35 15.72
CA ILE A 169 6.82 -11.25 14.87
C ILE A 169 7.01 -12.58 15.60
N LYS A 170 6.20 -13.58 15.24
CA LYS A 170 6.20 -14.89 15.91
C LYS A 170 6.70 -15.99 14.98
N PRO A 171 7.52 -16.93 15.49
CA PRO A 171 7.88 -18.14 14.74
C PRO A 171 6.63 -18.87 14.23
N GLY A 172 6.68 -19.32 12.97
CA GLY A 172 5.59 -20.02 12.29
C GLY A 172 4.57 -19.12 11.57
N ASP A 173 4.52 -17.81 11.88
CA ASP A 173 3.65 -16.88 11.17
C ASP A 173 4.12 -16.64 9.73
N ASP A 174 3.18 -16.45 8.80
CA ASP A 174 3.50 -15.98 7.45
C ASP A 174 4.25 -14.64 7.52
N TYR A 175 5.28 -14.49 6.69
CA TYR A 175 5.99 -13.24 6.48
C TYR A 175 5.00 -12.14 6.08
N ASN A 176 5.16 -10.95 6.69
CA ASN A 176 4.39 -9.78 6.32
C ASN A 176 5.19 -8.51 6.62
N LEU A 177 5.49 -7.72 5.60
CA LEU A 177 6.24 -6.47 5.74
C LEU A 177 5.53 -5.46 6.65
N GLU A 178 4.21 -5.42 6.64
CA GLU A 178 3.43 -4.52 7.49
C GLU A 178 3.55 -4.91 8.98
N LYS A 179 3.62 -6.21 9.30
CA LYS A 179 3.92 -6.65 10.68
C LYS A 179 5.28 -6.14 11.14
N LEU A 180 6.30 -6.21 10.29
CA LEU A 180 7.64 -5.69 10.59
C LEU A 180 7.58 -4.17 10.84
N LYS A 181 6.87 -3.40 10.01
CA LYS A 181 6.71 -1.96 10.22
C LYS A 181 6.01 -1.64 11.54
N ASN A 182 4.93 -2.35 11.85
CA ASN A 182 4.19 -2.16 13.09
C ASN A 182 5.03 -2.53 14.31
N GLU A 183 5.89 -3.54 14.22
CA GLU A 183 6.82 -3.88 15.29
C GLU A 183 7.84 -2.77 15.54
N ARG A 184 8.36 -2.12 14.49
CA ARG A 184 9.23 -0.94 14.66
C ARG A 184 8.50 0.21 15.35
N ASN A 185 7.26 0.46 14.99
CA ASN A 185 6.44 1.51 15.62
C ASN A 185 6.15 1.18 17.09
N ARG A 186 5.91 -0.08 17.43
CA ARG A 186 5.73 -0.54 18.81
C ARG A 186 6.99 -0.31 19.64
N MET A 187 8.16 -0.69 19.10
CA MET A 187 9.46 -0.48 19.75
C MET A 187 9.79 1.01 19.90
N ASP A 188 9.50 1.84 18.89
CA ASP A 188 9.64 3.30 18.98
C ASP A 188 8.79 3.89 20.10
N ALA A 189 7.51 3.51 20.18
CA ALA A 189 6.62 3.97 21.24
C ALA A 189 7.12 3.52 22.64
N LEU A 190 7.59 2.27 22.76
CA LEU A 190 8.19 1.76 23.98
C LEU A 190 9.40 2.61 24.41
N LEU A 191 10.33 2.88 23.48
CA LEU A 191 11.53 3.67 23.73
C LEU A 191 11.17 5.11 24.11
N LYS A 192 10.26 5.76 23.39
CA LYS A 192 9.80 7.12 23.73
C LYS A 192 9.16 7.21 25.12
N ASN A 193 8.39 6.21 25.51
CA ASN A 193 7.82 6.12 26.86
C ASN A 193 8.88 5.96 27.96
N HIS A 194 10.13 5.65 27.61
CA HIS A 194 11.28 5.55 28.51
C HIS A 194 12.32 6.65 28.27
N GLY A 195 11.91 7.77 27.67
CA GLY A 195 12.74 8.96 27.55
C GLY A 195 13.58 9.06 26.28
N TYR A 196 13.54 8.08 25.37
CA TYR A 196 14.26 8.16 24.08
C TYR A 196 13.48 9.03 23.09
N PHE A 197 13.35 10.33 23.41
CA PHE A 197 12.48 11.28 22.74
C PHE A 197 12.73 11.41 21.22
N TYR A 198 14.01 11.41 20.83
CA TYR A 198 14.44 11.54 19.43
C TYR A 198 14.51 10.21 18.68
N PHE A 199 14.08 9.08 19.28
CA PHE A 199 14.07 7.81 18.57
C PHE A 199 13.06 7.83 17.40
N ASN A 200 13.34 7.04 16.37
CA ASN A 200 12.51 6.90 15.19
C ASN A 200 12.44 5.41 14.79
N PRO A 201 11.26 4.87 14.40
CA PRO A 201 11.14 3.48 13.99
C PRO A 201 12.05 3.10 12.82
N ASP A 202 12.40 4.04 11.93
CA ASP A 202 13.29 3.79 10.82
C ASP A 202 14.77 3.63 11.21
N TYR A 203 15.12 3.85 12.48
CA TYR A 203 16.44 3.50 13.01
C TYR A 203 16.60 2.00 13.21
N LEU A 204 15.49 1.27 13.34
CA LEU A 204 15.48 -0.19 13.42
C LEU A 204 15.45 -0.80 12.02
N ILE A 205 16.31 -1.79 11.80
CA ILE A 205 16.36 -2.60 10.57
C ILE A 205 16.20 -4.08 10.92
N PHE A 206 15.38 -4.78 10.14
CA PHE A 206 15.32 -6.23 10.13
C PHE A 206 16.14 -6.74 8.95
N LYS A 207 17.32 -7.30 9.22
CA LYS A 207 18.06 -8.06 8.21
C LYS A 207 17.42 -9.43 8.09
N ALA A 208 17.04 -9.80 6.86
CA ALA A 208 16.35 -11.05 6.58
C ALA A 208 17.30 -12.03 5.90
N ASP A 209 17.42 -13.22 6.47
CA ASP A 209 18.05 -14.38 5.81
C ASP A 209 16.97 -15.39 5.44
N THR A 210 16.95 -15.82 4.18
CA THR A 210 15.87 -16.65 3.61
C THR A 210 16.38 -18.05 3.27
N SER A 211 15.70 -19.08 3.78
CA SER A 211 15.93 -20.47 3.36
C SER A 211 14.91 -20.88 2.31
N GLU A 212 15.37 -21.20 1.10
CA GLU A 212 14.48 -21.68 0.02
C GLU A 212 13.94 -23.10 0.29
N ILE A 213 14.77 -23.98 0.87
CA ILE A 213 14.41 -25.37 1.17
C ILE A 213 13.23 -25.41 2.14
N ASN A 214 13.35 -24.65 3.24
CA ASN A 214 12.34 -24.62 4.30
C ASN A 214 11.27 -23.54 4.07
N ARG A 215 11.45 -22.67 3.07
CA ARG A 215 10.62 -21.46 2.82
C ARG A 215 10.43 -20.64 4.09
N THR A 216 11.53 -20.36 4.77
CA THR A 216 11.52 -19.61 6.02
C THR A 216 12.38 -18.36 5.94
N VAL A 217 12.08 -17.40 6.81
CA VAL A 217 12.87 -16.18 7.00
C VAL A 217 13.32 -16.10 8.47
N SER A 218 14.62 -15.97 8.69
CA SER A 218 15.19 -15.58 9.98
C SER A 218 15.47 -14.09 9.96
N PHE A 219 15.06 -13.37 11.01
CA PHE A 219 15.30 -11.95 11.13
C PHE A 219 16.38 -11.66 12.17
N ASN A 220 17.28 -10.74 11.85
CA ASN A 220 18.16 -10.09 12.81
C ASN A 220 17.76 -8.61 12.94
N LEU A 221 17.35 -8.20 14.14
CA LEU A 221 17.00 -6.83 14.47
C LEU A 221 18.24 -6.07 14.91
N GLU A 222 18.53 -4.97 14.22
CA GLU A 222 19.69 -4.13 14.47
C GLU A 222 19.29 -2.65 14.43
N LEU A 223 20.18 -1.78 14.94
CA LEU A 223 20.15 -0.36 14.65
C LEU A 223 20.90 -0.09 13.34
N LYS A 224 20.44 0.90 12.56
CA LYS A 224 21.21 1.40 11.42
C LYS A 224 22.51 2.04 11.88
N ASP A 225 23.55 1.96 11.06
CA ASP A 225 24.87 2.53 11.37
C ASP A 225 24.84 4.08 11.44
N SER A 226 23.92 4.73 10.74
CA SER A 226 23.86 6.18 10.55
C SER A 226 22.83 6.90 11.44
N ILE A 227 22.52 6.38 12.63
CA ILE A 227 21.54 7.01 13.51
C ILE A 227 22.12 8.24 14.22
N PRO A 228 21.32 9.28 14.48
CA PRO A 228 21.76 10.41 15.28
C PRO A 228 22.15 9.99 16.70
N GLN A 229 23.24 10.55 17.24
CA GLN A 229 23.71 10.21 18.58
C GLN A 229 22.67 10.51 19.67
N ASN A 230 21.87 11.57 19.50
CA ASN A 230 20.80 11.92 20.43
C ASN A 230 19.62 10.94 20.45
N ALA A 231 19.52 10.01 19.50
CA ALA A 231 18.43 9.04 19.40
C ALA A 231 18.54 7.93 20.46
N THR A 232 19.73 7.59 20.92
CA THR A 232 19.95 6.56 21.96
C THR A 232 20.11 7.14 23.36
N ILE A 233 19.93 8.45 23.52
CA ILE A 233 20.00 9.13 24.82
C ILE A 233 18.61 9.13 25.46
N ALA A 234 18.51 8.65 26.70
CA ALA A 234 17.29 8.74 27.50
C ALA A 234 17.21 10.09 28.23
N TYR A 235 16.22 10.91 27.86
CA TYR A 235 15.93 12.21 28.43
C TYR A 235 14.99 12.10 29.63
N ARG A 236 15.11 13.05 30.56
CA ARG A 236 14.23 13.20 31.72
C ARG A 236 13.64 14.60 31.74
N ILE A 237 12.41 14.72 32.24
CA ILE A 237 11.81 16.03 32.49
C ILE A 237 12.58 16.68 33.64
N ASN A 238 13.13 17.87 33.38
CA ASN A 238 13.86 18.64 34.39
C ASN A 238 12.89 19.54 35.18
N GLN A 239 12.31 20.53 34.50
CA GLN A 239 11.42 21.52 35.10
C GLN A 239 10.13 21.62 34.29
N VAL A 240 9.00 21.68 34.99
CA VAL A 240 7.70 21.99 34.40
C VAL A 240 7.33 23.40 34.85
N ILE A 241 7.23 24.32 33.89
CA ILE A 241 6.78 25.69 34.13
C ILE A 241 5.33 25.77 33.65
N ILE A 242 4.42 26.20 34.53
CA ILE A 242 3.02 26.42 34.19
C ILE A 242 2.80 27.92 34.10
N ASP A 243 2.61 28.42 32.88
CA ASP A 243 2.20 29.79 32.63
C ASP A 243 0.67 29.85 32.55
N GLN A 244 0.04 30.32 33.63
CA GLN A 244 -1.41 30.46 33.73
C GLN A 244 -1.92 31.73 33.05
N ASP A 245 -1.02 32.67 32.74
CA ASP A 245 -1.33 33.95 32.10
C ASP A 245 -1.16 33.87 30.57
N TYR A 246 -0.82 32.69 30.03
CA TYR A 246 -0.68 32.47 28.60
C TYR A 246 -2.01 32.67 27.86
N SER A 247 -2.13 33.79 27.17
CA SER A 247 -3.22 34.08 26.23
C SER A 247 -2.68 34.16 24.81
N LEU A 248 -3.22 33.33 23.90
CA LEU A 248 -2.91 33.37 22.46
C LEU A 248 -3.16 34.76 21.84
N ALA A 249 -4.02 35.59 22.45
CA ALA A 249 -4.31 36.95 22.00
C ALA A 249 -3.23 37.99 22.41
N ALA A 250 -2.42 37.70 23.43
CA ALA A 250 -1.36 38.60 23.89
C ALA A 250 -0.07 38.49 23.04
N ALA A 251 0.14 37.34 22.39
CA ALA A 251 1.33 37.05 21.57
C ALA A 251 1.47 37.93 20.31
N ASP A 252 0.40 38.60 19.87
CA ASP A 252 0.42 39.50 18.71
C ASP A 252 0.89 40.93 19.06
N SER A 253 1.18 41.22 20.34
CA SER A 253 1.45 42.58 20.82
C SER A 253 2.71 42.78 21.67
N GLY A 254 3.61 41.80 21.75
CA GLY A 254 4.78 41.88 22.63
C GLY A 254 6.11 41.70 21.89
N GLN A 255 6.85 42.80 21.70
CA GLN A 255 8.28 42.78 21.40
C GLN A 255 9.01 41.83 22.36
N THR A 256 9.61 40.78 21.80
CA THR A 256 10.53 39.90 22.50
C THR A 256 11.72 40.70 23.03
N LYS A 257 11.82 40.86 24.35
CA LYS A 257 13.11 41.10 24.98
C LYS A 257 13.77 39.74 25.19
N ASP A 258 14.79 39.48 24.38
CA ASP A 258 15.67 38.33 24.56
C ASP A 258 16.24 38.33 25.98
N THR A 259 16.17 37.17 26.64
CA THR A 259 16.82 36.96 27.94
C THR A 259 18.20 36.36 27.69
N ILE A 260 19.23 36.96 28.30
CA ILE A 260 20.64 36.53 28.34
C ILE A 260 20.77 35.22 29.11
#